data_AF-A0A945MRQ1-F1
#
_entry.id   AF-A0A945MRQ1-F1
#
_cell.length_a   1.000
_cell.length_b   1.000
_cell.length_c   1.000
_cell.angle_alpha   90.00
_cell.angle_beta   90.00
_cell.angle_gamma   90.00
#
_symmetry.space_group_name_H-M   'P 1'
#
loop_
_entity.id
_entity.type
_entity.pdbx_description
1 polymer ?
#
loop_
_entity_poly.entity_id
_entity_poly.type
_entity_poly.pdbx_seq_one_letter_code
_entity_poly.pdbx_strand_id
1 'polypeptide(L)'
;MALAEAFSSARFDVHYEEGRLLENAKDRVEAVLDNEILVAPTAYQDDRYRVAIEYPIKTVNANERDWVFQPDTGPILLPDLSREPGDLIGGMELAYIAFNQEDWAEVVQVYHYSRAARIHATNEVFSIGK
;
A
#
# COMPACT_ATOMS: atom_id res chain seq x y z
N MET A 1 4.10 34.21 -12.48
CA MET A 1 4.03 33.08 -13.40
C MET A 1 3.01 32.11 -12.82
N ALA A 2 1.88 31.91 -13.49
CA ALA A 2 0.82 31.06 -12.97
C ALA A 2 1.25 29.58 -13.14
N LEU A 3 1.09 28.77 -12.10
CA LEU A 3 1.46 27.34 -12.10
C LEU A 3 0.84 26.54 -13.27
N ALA A 4 -0.28 27.04 -13.82
CA ALA A 4 -0.99 26.47 -14.97
C ALA A 4 -0.18 26.46 -16.29
N GLU A 5 0.88 27.28 -16.41
CA GLU A 5 1.70 27.37 -17.63
C GLU A 5 2.90 26.40 -17.62
N ALA A 6 3.14 25.68 -16.53
CA ALA A 6 4.33 24.83 -16.36
C ALA A 6 4.17 23.38 -16.86
N PHE A 7 2.94 22.92 -17.10
CA PHE A 7 2.66 21.55 -17.55
C PHE A 7 2.13 21.55 -18.98
N SER A 8 2.90 21.03 -19.93
CA SER A 8 2.44 20.92 -21.33
C SER A 8 1.69 19.61 -21.61
N SER A 9 2.06 18.51 -20.95
CA SER A 9 1.37 17.21 -21.03
C SER A 9 1.89 16.24 -19.94
N ALA A 10 1.08 15.23 -19.62
CA ALA A 10 1.49 14.05 -18.86
C ALA A 10 1.02 12.81 -19.62
N ARG A 11 1.88 11.80 -19.71
CA ARG A 11 1.55 10.49 -20.29
C ARG A 11 1.86 9.42 -19.25
N PHE A 12 0.91 8.54 -19.02
CA PHE A 12 1.07 7.36 -18.17
C PHE A 12 1.02 6.14 -19.08
N ASP A 13 2.06 5.32 -19.06
CA ASP A 13 2.06 3.99 -19.67
C ASP A 13 1.78 2.99 -18.55
N VAL A 14 0.52 2.54 -18.44
CA VAL A 14 0.07 1.62 -17.40
C VAL A 14 0.09 0.20 -17.97
N HIS A 15 0.80 -0.70 -17.29
CA HIS A 15 0.85 -2.12 -17.60
C HIS A 15 0.09 -2.90 -16.53
N TYR A 16 -0.72 -3.86 -16.96
CA TYR A 16 -1.42 -4.77 -16.08
C TYR A 16 -0.73 -6.13 -16.13
N GLU A 17 -0.44 -6.68 -14.96
CA GLU A 17 0.13 -8.02 -14.80
C GLU A 17 -0.79 -8.84 -13.91
N GLU A 18 -0.90 -10.14 -14.18
CA GLU A 18 -1.68 -11.04 -13.34
C GLU A 18 -0.88 -11.38 -12.09
N GLY A 19 -1.43 -11.04 -10.91
CA GLY A 19 -0.80 -11.33 -9.64
C GLY A 19 -1.11 -12.74 -9.15
N ARG A 20 -0.08 -13.45 -8.67
CA ARG A 20 -0.22 -14.70 -7.91
C ARG A 20 -0.40 -14.37 -6.42
N LEU A 21 -1.57 -14.71 -5.85
CA LEU A 21 -1.82 -14.58 -4.42
C LEU A 21 -0.85 -15.46 -3.61
N LEU A 22 -0.26 -14.89 -2.56
CA LEU A 22 0.61 -15.60 -1.62
C LEU A 22 -0.17 -15.88 -0.32
N GLU A 23 -0.70 -17.11 -0.21
CA GLU A 23 -1.74 -17.48 0.77
C GLU A 23 -1.27 -17.45 2.21
N ASN A 24 0.03 -17.63 2.46
CA ASN A 24 0.55 -17.77 3.81
C ASN A 24 1.93 -17.13 3.97
N ALA A 25 2.39 -17.02 5.23
CA ALA A 25 3.67 -16.37 5.55
C ALA A 25 4.88 -17.07 4.92
N LYS A 26 4.84 -18.39 4.75
CA LYS A 26 5.91 -19.13 4.08
C LYS A 26 6.03 -18.74 2.61
N ASP A 27 4.91 -18.77 1.86
CA ASP A 27 4.90 -18.38 0.44
C ASP A 27 5.42 -16.94 0.24
N ARG A 28 5.06 -16.05 1.17
CA ARG A 28 5.49 -14.65 1.17
C ARG A 28 7.00 -14.53 1.42
N VAL A 29 7.56 -15.26 2.40
CA VAL A 29 9.00 -15.26 2.66
C VAL A 29 9.79 -15.86 1.50
N GLU A 30 9.33 -16.98 0.94
CA GLU A 30 9.98 -17.62 -0.21
C GLU A 30 10.02 -16.67 -1.43
N ALA A 31 8.91 -15.99 -1.74
CA ALA A 31 8.86 -15.01 -2.82
C ALA A 31 9.83 -13.83 -2.62
N VAL A 32 9.98 -13.34 -1.37
CA VAL A 32 10.98 -12.31 -1.02
C VAL A 32 12.40 -12.81 -1.30
N LEU A 33 12.73 -14.02 -0.85
CA LEU A 33 14.07 -14.60 -1.03
C LEU A 33 14.38 -14.89 -2.50
N ASP A 34 13.36 -15.21 -3.29
CA ASP A 34 13.46 -15.42 -4.73
C ASP A 34 13.56 -14.12 -5.54
N ASN A 35 13.52 -12.97 -4.89
CA ASN A 35 13.55 -11.62 -5.49
C ASN A 35 12.36 -11.38 -6.44
N GLU A 36 11.18 -11.88 -6.08
CA GLU A 36 9.96 -11.54 -6.80
C GLU A 36 9.48 -10.12 -6.42
N ILE A 37 8.84 -9.45 -7.37
CA ILE A 37 8.19 -8.16 -7.17
C ILE A 37 6.86 -8.41 -6.47
N LEU A 38 6.72 -7.84 -5.28
CA LEU A 38 5.53 -7.99 -4.45
C LEU A 38 4.68 -6.72 -4.44
N VAL A 39 3.37 -6.91 -4.48
CA VAL A 39 2.34 -5.87 -4.39
C VAL A 39 1.36 -6.26 -3.30
N ALA A 40 0.90 -5.28 -2.53
CA ALA A 40 -0.14 -5.47 -1.52
C ALA A 40 -1.32 -4.54 -1.81
N PRO A 41 -2.52 -5.09 -2.04
CA PRO A 41 -3.76 -4.36 -1.81
C PRO A 41 -4.11 -4.44 -0.32
N THR A 42 -4.38 -3.27 0.26
CA THR A 42 -5.00 -3.14 1.58
C THR A 42 -6.39 -2.57 1.41
N ALA A 43 -7.40 -3.34 1.81
CA ALA A 43 -8.80 -2.95 1.71
C ALA A 43 -9.41 -2.65 3.08
N TYR A 44 -10.17 -1.56 3.19
CA TYR A 44 -10.91 -1.22 4.40
C TYR A 44 -12.16 -0.41 4.05
N GLN A 45 -13.05 -0.22 5.02
CA GLN A 45 -14.27 0.56 4.80
C GLN A 45 -14.69 1.29 6.06
N ASP A 46 -15.40 2.39 5.86
CA ASP A 46 -16.20 3.04 6.89
C ASP A 46 -17.68 3.09 6.44
N ASP A 47 -18.49 3.88 7.13
CA ASP A 47 -19.92 4.02 6.81
C ASP A 47 -20.18 4.70 5.45
N ARG A 48 -19.20 5.37 4.86
CA ARG A 48 -19.32 6.18 3.64
C ARG A 48 -18.58 5.57 2.45
N TYR A 49 -17.42 4.95 2.68
CA TYR A 49 -16.47 4.56 1.65
C TYR A 49 -15.99 3.13 1.79
N ARG A 50 -15.71 2.52 0.63
CA ARG A 50 -14.88 1.32 0.52
C ARG A 50 -13.57 1.73 -0.14
N VAL A 51 -12.47 1.41 0.50
CA VAL A 51 -11.13 1.79 0.07
C VAL A 51 -10.35 0.53 -0.27
N ALA A 52 -9.64 0.57 -1.39
CA ALA A 52 -8.59 -0.37 -1.73
C ALA A 52 -7.36 0.43 -2.14
N ILE A 53 -6.26 0.26 -1.43
CA ILE A 53 -4.98 0.90 -1.74
C ILE A 53 -4.03 -0.20 -2.19
N GLU A 54 -3.65 -0.17 -3.46
CA GLU A 54 -2.64 -1.08 -4.01
C GLU A 54 -1.28 -0.37 -4.06
N TYR A 55 -0.24 -1.04 -3.58
CA TYR A 55 1.10 -0.47 -3.53
C TYR A 55 2.19 -1.55 -3.60
N PRO A 56 3.38 -1.21 -4.15
CA PRO A 56 4.51 -2.12 -4.14
C PRO A 56 5.07 -2.29 -2.72
N ILE A 57 5.43 -3.52 -2.38
CA ILE A 57 6.19 -3.83 -1.16
C ILE A 57 7.67 -3.64 -1.49
N LYS A 58 8.23 -2.50 -1.10
CA LYS A 58 9.62 -2.13 -1.40
C LYS A 58 10.59 -2.57 -0.31
N THR A 59 10.09 -2.69 0.91
CA THR A 59 10.85 -3.00 2.12
C THR A 59 10.04 -3.97 2.98
N VAL A 60 10.69 -5.02 3.44
CA VAL A 60 10.08 -6.12 4.19
C VAL A 60 11.07 -6.66 5.19
N ASN A 61 10.61 -6.93 6.40
CA ASN A 61 11.30 -7.78 7.35
C ASN A 61 10.84 -9.23 7.11
N ALA A 62 11.76 -10.08 6.64
CA ALA A 62 11.49 -11.48 6.32
C ALA A 62 12.42 -12.41 7.11
N ASN A 63 11.90 -13.54 7.61
CA ASN A 63 12.67 -14.56 8.31
C ASN A 63 12.23 -15.97 7.90
N GLU A 64 13.16 -16.76 7.35
CA GLU A 64 12.90 -18.13 6.87
C GLU A 64 12.85 -19.19 7.98
N ARG A 65 13.40 -18.90 9.17
CA ARG A 65 13.42 -19.85 10.28
C ARG A 65 12.06 -19.91 10.98
N ASP A 66 11.47 -18.75 11.21
CA ASP A 66 10.22 -18.58 11.95
C ASP A 66 9.04 -18.20 11.04
N TRP A 67 9.27 -18.11 9.72
CA TRP A 67 8.30 -17.68 8.71
C TRP A 67 7.63 -16.35 9.05
N VAL A 68 8.45 -15.36 9.42
CA VAL A 68 7.98 -14.00 9.71
C VAL A 68 8.01 -13.18 8.43
N PHE A 69 6.89 -12.57 8.09
CA PHE A 69 6.75 -11.63 6.98
C PHE A 69 6.06 -10.36 7.49
N GLN A 70 6.77 -9.24 7.42
CA GLN A 70 6.23 -7.93 7.78
C GLN A 70 6.68 -6.89 6.77
N PRO A 71 5.82 -6.51 5.81
CA PRO A 71 6.02 -5.31 5.02
C PRO A 71 6.10 -4.11 5.95
N ASP A 72 7.07 -3.25 5.68
CA ASP A 72 7.21 -1.93 6.30
C ASP A 72 7.60 -0.99 5.17
N THR A 73 6.61 -0.61 4.37
CA THR A 73 6.80 0.03 3.06
C THR A 73 6.10 1.38 3.00
N GLY A 74 6.56 2.23 2.09
CA GLY A 74 5.94 3.52 1.85
C GLY A 74 6.76 4.38 0.90
N PRO A 75 6.24 5.56 0.52
CA PRO A 75 4.91 6.03 0.91
C PRO A 75 3.79 5.38 0.09
N ILE A 76 2.63 5.17 0.71
CA ILE A 76 1.33 4.93 0.09
C ILE A 76 0.52 6.23 0.06
N LEU A 77 -0.50 6.30 -0.79
CA LEU A 77 -1.49 7.39 -0.79
C LEU A 77 -2.67 7.01 0.09
N LEU A 78 -2.73 7.57 1.29
CA LEU A 78 -3.81 7.36 2.25
C LEU A 78 -4.90 8.44 2.06
N PRO A 79 -6.16 8.08 1.78
CA PRO A 79 -7.23 9.05 1.60
C PRO A 79 -7.78 9.61 2.92
N ASP A 80 -8.10 10.89 2.94
CA ASP A 80 -8.94 11.52 3.96
C ASP A 80 -10.43 11.24 3.68
N LEU A 81 -10.97 10.22 4.35
CA LEU A 81 -12.37 9.79 4.22
C LEU A 81 -13.40 10.75 4.82
N SER A 82 -12.97 11.83 5.48
CA SER A 82 -13.91 12.88 5.93
C SER A 82 -14.41 13.74 4.77
N ARG A 83 -13.68 13.75 3.64
CA ARG A 83 -13.98 14.58 2.48
C ARG A 83 -15.12 14.05 1.62
N GLU A 84 -15.65 14.94 0.79
CA GLU A 84 -16.64 14.59 -0.23
C GLU A 84 -15.99 13.87 -1.42
N PRO A 85 -16.72 13.01 -2.16
CA PRO A 85 -16.15 12.20 -3.23
C PRO A 85 -15.40 13.02 -4.30
N GLY A 86 -15.89 14.23 -4.61
CA GLY A 86 -15.27 15.14 -5.58
C GLY A 86 -13.97 15.81 -5.12
N ASP A 87 -13.63 15.71 -3.83
CA ASP A 87 -12.45 16.35 -3.22
C ASP A 87 -11.46 15.33 -2.60
N LEU A 88 -11.71 14.02 -2.74
CA LEU A 88 -10.85 12.98 -2.16
C LEU A 88 -9.38 13.09 -2.60
N ILE A 89 -9.14 13.43 -3.87
CA ILE A 89 -7.77 13.57 -4.41
C ILE A 89 -6.98 14.66 -3.67
N GLY A 90 -7.63 15.77 -3.31
CA GLY A 90 -7.00 16.86 -2.58
C GLY A 90 -6.66 16.52 -1.12
N GLY A 91 -7.21 15.43 -0.59
CA GLY A 91 -6.98 14.93 0.76
C GLY A 91 -6.08 13.71 0.85
N MET A 92 -5.41 13.30 -0.24
CA MET A 92 -4.47 12.19 -0.20
C MET A 92 -3.21 12.59 0.57
N GLU A 93 -2.83 11.78 1.55
CA GLU A 93 -1.61 11.97 2.33
C GLU A 93 -0.61 10.85 2.08
N LEU A 94 0.68 11.19 2.13
CA LEU A 94 1.74 10.19 2.08
C LEU A 94 1.87 9.53 3.45
N ALA A 95 1.83 8.20 3.49
CA ALA A 95 2.00 7.42 4.71
C ALA A 95 2.90 6.21 4.49
N TYR A 96 3.60 5.77 5.53
CA TYR A 96 4.16 4.41 5.60
C TYR A 96 3.09 3.46 6.11
N ILE A 97 3.16 2.20 5.68
CA ILE A 97 2.25 1.13 6.10
C ILE A 97 3.05 -0.11 6.51
N ALA A 98 2.64 -0.71 7.63
CA ALA A 98 3.18 -1.96 8.12
C ALA A 98 2.06 -2.91 8.56
N PHE A 99 2.22 -4.20 8.27
CA PHE A 99 1.32 -5.25 8.76
C PHE A 99 2.06 -6.57 8.87
N ASN A 100 1.66 -7.41 9.82
CA ASN A 100 2.12 -8.80 9.94
C ASN A 100 0.94 -9.78 10.08
N GLN A 101 -0.28 -9.26 10.03
CA GLN A 101 -1.53 -9.99 10.06
C GLN A 101 -2.42 -9.50 8.92
N GLU A 102 -3.45 -10.27 8.61
CA GLU A 102 -4.34 -10.00 7.48
C GLU A 102 -5.46 -9.02 7.84
N ASP A 103 -5.76 -8.83 9.12
CA ASP A 103 -6.96 -8.13 9.62
C ASP A 103 -6.73 -6.68 10.07
N TRP A 104 -5.48 -6.21 10.07
CA TRP A 104 -5.15 -4.82 10.39
C TRP A 104 -3.80 -4.38 9.82
N ALA A 105 -3.63 -3.07 9.66
CA ALA A 105 -2.35 -2.45 9.34
C ALA A 105 -2.11 -1.21 10.20
N GLU A 106 -0.85 -0.88 10.44
CA GLU A 106 -0.42 0.37 11.04
C GLU A 106 0.03 1.33 9.94
N VAL A 107 -0.46 2.57 10.00
CA VAL A 107 -0.10 3.64 9.07
C VAL A 107 0.51 4.83 9.80
N VAL A 108 1.55 5.43 9.21
CA VAL A 108 2.24 6.61 9.76
C VAL A 108 2.39 7.68 8.68
N GLN A 109 1.71 8.81 8.85
CA GLN A 109 1.76 9.95 7.93
C GLN A 109 3.13 10.63 7.94
N VAL A 110 3.62 11.07 6.77
CA VAL A 110 4.96 11.63 6.58
C VAL A 110 5.07 13.10 7.04
N TYR A 111 4.05 13.93 6.79
CA TYR A 111 4.17 15.41 6.88
C TYR A 111 3.22 16.09 7.89
N HIS A 112 2.55 15.32 8.76
CA HIS A 112 1.78 15.85 9.90
C HIS A 112 2.18 15.08 11.15
N TYR A 113 2.40 15.78 12.29
CA TYR A 113 2.76 15.23 13.61
C TYR A 113 2.64 13.70 13.66
N SER A 114 3.74 12.99 13.37
CA SER A 114 3.72 11.58 12.98
C SER A 114 2.87 10.74 13.92
N ARG A 115 1.62 10.52 13.53
CA ARG A 115 0.63 9.80 14.31
C ARG A 115 0.47 8.44 13.69
N ALA A 116 0.87 7.42 14.44
CA ALA A 116 0.52 6.05 14.11
C ALA A 116 -1.00 5.89 14.26
N ALA A 117 -1.64 5.35 13.24
CA ALA A 117 -3.03 4.94 13.28
C ALA A 117 -3.10 3.44 12.92
N ARG A 118 -4.01 2.73 13.58
CA ARG A 118 -4.35 1.36 13.21
C ARG A 118 -5.61 1.39 12.36
N ILE A 119 -5.54 0.75 11.20
CA ILE A 119 -6.70 0.51 10.34
C ILE A 119 -7.08 -0.97 10.44
N HIS A 120 -8.36 -1.25 10.68
CA HIS A 120 -8.91 -2.58 10.49
C HIS A 120 -9.11 -2.78 9.00
N ALA A 121 -8.42 -3.77 8.43
CA ALA A 121 -8.29 -3.90 7.00
C ALA A 121 -8.20 -5.37 6.61
N THR A 122 -8.27 -5.64 5.31
CA THR A 122 -7.88 -6.92 4.71
C THR A 122 -6.61 -6.66 3.91
N ASN A 123 -5.51 -7.27 4.36
CA ASN A 123 -4.23 -7.19 3.69
C ASN A 123 -3.99 -8.48 2.89
N GLU A 124 -3.80 -8.35 1.59
CA GLU A 124 -3.36 -9.45 0.73
C GLU A 124 -1.96 -9.15 0.18
N VAL A 125 -1.28 -10.18 -0.31
CA VAL A 125 0.04 -10.05 -0.92
C VAL A 125 0.05 -10.85 -2.20
N PHE A 126 0.44 -10.19 -3.29
CA PHE A 126 0.58 -10.78 -4.60
C PHE A 126 2.03 -10.70 -5.04
N SER A 127 2.48 -11.74 -5.74
CA SER A 127 3.68 -11.69 -6.56
C SER A 127 3.30 -11.43 -8.01
N ILE A 128 4.05 -10.57 -8.69
CA ILE A 128 3.92 -10.33 -10.14
C ILE A 128 5.13 -10.82 -10.93
N GLY A 129 5.96 -11.69 -10.35
CA GLY A 129 7.16 -12.22 -11.00
C GLY A 129 8.40 -11.34 -10.84
N LYS A 130 9.30 -11.35 -11.81
CA LYS A 130 10.59 -10.63 -11.80
C LYS A 130 10.66 -9.58 -12.89
#